data_AF-A0A2C6A9X9-F1
#
_entry.id   AF-A0A2C6A9X9-F1
#
_cell.length_a   1.000
_cell.length_b   1.000
_cell.length_c   1.000
_cell.angle_alpha   90.00
_cell.angle_beta   90.00
_cell.angle_gamma   90.00
#
_symmetry.space_group_name_H-M   'P 1'
#
loop_
_entity.id
_entity.type
_entity.pdbx_description
1 polymer ?
#
loop_
_entity_poly.entity_id
_entity_poly.type
_entity_poly.pdbx_seq_one_letter_code
_entity_poly.pdbx_strand_id
1 'polypeptide(L)'
;MRYAFVYSALAAGASAHGVIRYCVGANNATMPGLSIADGTPRDCSTNACGSQADTSIIREREMDGKKASALGRTQGNGPIDAASAIAVYMGTGGKVPKA
;
A
#
# COMPACT_ATOMS: atom_id res chain seq x y z
N MET A 1 -0.01 3.43 -44.17
CA MET A 1 -1.18 3.52 -43.26
C MET A 1 -1.88 2.17 -43.03
N ARG A 2 -1.94 1.25 -44.02
CA ARG A 2 -2.71 -0.02 -43.96
C ARG A 2 -2.37 -0.98 -42.81
N TYR A 3 -1.17 -0.89 -42.23
CA TYR A 3 -0.72 -1.75 -41.12
C TYR A 3 -0.59 -1.02 -39.78
N ALA A 4 -0.87 0.30 -39.74
CA ALA A 4 -0.70 1.11 -38.53
C ALA A 4 -1.57 0.62 -37.36
N PHE A 5 -2.78 0.13 -37.64
CA PHE A 5 -3.66 -0.47 -36.64
C PHE A 5 -3.10 -1.76 -36.04
N VAL A 6 -2.43 -2.60 -36.85
CA VAL A 6 -1.80 -3.84 -36.37
C VAL A 6 -0.60 -3.53 -35.46
N TYR A 7 0.20 -2.50 -35.80
CA TYR A 7 1.31 -2.05 -34.95
C TYR A 7 0.83 -1.40 -33.65
N SER A 8 -0.32 -0.71 -33.65
CA SER A 8 -0.88 -0.09 -32.44
C SER A 8 -1.30 -1.11 -31.38
N ALA A 9 -1.64 -2.34 -31.76
CA ALA A 9 -1.95 -3.42 -30.82
C ALA A 9 -0.72 -3.95 -30.05
N LEU A 10 0.50 -3.64 -30.53
CA LEU A 10 1.77 -3.96 -29.86
C LEU A 10 2.28 -2.78 -29.02
N ALA A 11 1.49 -1.73 -28.81
CA ALA A 11 1.78 -0.72 -27.81
C ALA A 11 1.51 -1.33 -26.42
N ALA A 12 2.53 -1.99 -25.84
CA ALA A 12 2.45 -2.52 -24.50
C ALA A 12 2.23 -1.39 -23.49
N GLY A 13 1.04 -1.30 -22.92
CA GLY A 13 0.76 -0.43 -21.78
C GLY A 13 1.30 -1.07 -20.50
N ALA A 14 2.29 -0.45 -19.87
CA ALA A 14 2.73 -0.84 -18.53
C ALA A 14 1.98 0.02 -17.50
N SER A 15 1.10 -0.61 -16.71
CA SER A 15 0.46 0.03 -15.56
C SER A 15 1.13 -0.46 -14.28
N ALA A 16 2.07 0.31 -13.77
CA ALA A 16 2.72 0.04 -12.48
C ALA A 16 2.02 0.83 -11.36
N HIS A 17 1.76 0.17 -10.23
CA HIS A 17 1.33 0.82 -8.99
C HIS A 17 2.51 0.81 -8.02
N GLY A 18 2.90 1.99 -7.55
CA GLY A 18 3.92 2.16 -6.53
C GLY A 18 3.29 2.31 -5.15
N VAL A 19 3.97 1.82 -4.12
CA VAL A 19 3.63 2.08 -2.72
C VAL A 19 4.87 2.58 -1.99
N ILE A 20 4.70 3.61 -1.18
CA ILE A 20 5.78 4.16 -0.35
C ILE A 20 6.02 3.18 0.81
N ARG A 21 7.16 2.48 0.82
CA ARG A 21 7.49 1.51 1.87
C ARG A 21 7.99 2.18 3.15
N TYR A 22 8.77 3.25 3.00
CA TYR A 22 9.32 4.00 4.10
C TYR A 22 9.65 5.43 3.65
N CYS A 23 9.73 6.32 4.62
CA CYS A 23 10.22 7.68 4.44
C CYS A 23 11.45 7.88 5.33
N VAL A 24 12.43 8.62 4.81
CA VAL A 24 13.60 9.05 5.59
C VAL A 24 13.44 10.54 5.87
N GLY A 25 13.37 10.91 7.14
CA GLY A 25 13.30 12.30 7.57
C GLY A 25 14.65 13.02 7.42
N ALA A 26 14.62 14.36 7.40
CA ALA A 26 15.83 15.18 7.37
C ALA A 26 16.77 14.97 8.58
N ASN A 27 16.22 14.40 9.67
CA ASN A 27 16.95 13.95 10.86
C ASN A 27 17.52 12.52 10.73
N ASN A 28 17.55 11.95 9.52
CA ASN A 28 17.97 10.57 9.23
C ASN A 28 17.11 9.47 9.89
N ALA A 29 15.93 9.83 10.40
CA ALA A 29 14.98 8.85 10.92
C ALA A 29 14.27 8.12 9.78
N THR A 30 14.33 6.78 9.77
CA THR A 30 13.59 5.95 8.80
C THR A 30 12.34 5.41 9.45
N MET A 31 11.16 5.79 8.95
CA MET A 31 9.87 5.28 9.41
C MET A 31 9.16 4.51 8.29
N PRO A 32 8.57 3.33 8.56
CA PRO A 32 7.75 2.63 7.58
C PRO A 32 6.49 3.44 7.24
N GLY A 33 5.94 3.23 6.04
CA GLY A 33 4.65 3.82 5.68
C GLY A 33 3.53 3.34 6.61
N LEU A 34 2.53 4.18 6.85
CA LEU A 34 1.49 3.92 7.87
C LEU A 34 0.58 2.72 7.55
N SER A 35 0.48 2.35 6.27
CA SER A 35 -0.29 1.17 5.85
C SER A 35 0.55 -0.10 5.78
N ILE A 36 1.89 0.02 5.86
CA ILE A 36 2.83 -1.05 5.54
C ILE A 36 2.78 -2.12 6.62
N ALA A 37 2.69 -3.37 6.17
CA ALA A 37 2.60 -4.53 7.03
C ALA A 37 3.82 -5.44 6.87
N ASP A 38 4.34 -5.91 8.00
CA ASP A 38 5.45 -6.84 8.05
C ASP A 38 5.09 -8.13 7.32
N GLY A 39 6.03 -8.62 6.49
CA GLY A 39 5.86 -9.85 5.74
C GLY A 39 5.10 -9.70 4.42
N THR A 40 4.65 -8.49 4.03
CA THR A 40 4.01 -8.30 2.72
C THR A 40 4.98 -8.64 1.59
N PRO A 41 4.69 -9.62 0.71
CA PRO A 41 5.59 -10.01 -0.38
C PRO A 41 5.86 -8.84 -1.32
N ARG A 42 7.12 -8.60 -1.69
CA ARG A 42 7.51 -7.46 -2.57
C ARG A 42 8.15 -7.89 -3.87
N ASP A 43 8.32 -9.18 -4.05
CA ASP A 43 8.99 -9.86 -5.15
C ASP A 43 8.01 -10.44 -6.18
N CYS A 44 6.72 -10.18 -6.02
CA CYS A 44 5.69 -10.67 -6.91
C CYS A 44 4.79 -9.55 -7.46
N SER A 45 4.48 -9.61 -8.75
CA SER A 45 3.77 -8.57 -9.50
C SER A 45 2.25 -8.64 -9.42
N THR A 46 1.69 -9.73 -8.88
CA THR A 46 0.24 -9.99 -8.91
C THR A 46 -0.39 -9.73 -7.55
N ASN A 47 -1.64 -9.23 -7.51
CA ASN A 47 -2.32 -9.09 -6.22
C ASN A 47 -2.59 -10.45 -5.54
N ALA A 48 -2.70 -11.53 -6.32
CA ALA A 48 -3.02 -12.86 -5.81
C ALA A 48 -1.96 -13.44 -4.85
N CYS A 49 -0.69 -13.05 -5.01
CA CYS A 49 0.37 -13.42 -4.07
C CYS A 49 0.46 -12.49 -2.84
N GLY A 50 -0.48 -11.56 -2.69
CA GLY A 50 -0.55 -10.65 -1.55
C GLY A 50 0.40 -9.45 -1.61
N SER A 51 1.04 -9.17 -2.75
CA SER A 51 2.04 -8.08 -2.82
C SER A 51 1.47 -6.67 -2.65
N GLN A 52 0.15 -6.56 -2.67
CA GLN A 52 -0.62 -5.33 -2.45
C GLN A 52 -1.52 -5.44 -1.21
N ALA A 53 -1.31 -6.45 -0.36
CA ALA A 53 -2.14 -6.69 0.83
C ALA A 53 -2.16 -5.50 1.78
N ASP A 54 -1.09 -4.68 1.77
CA ASP A 54 -0.89 -3.51 2.60
C ASP A 54 -1.00 -2.16 1.84
N THR A 55 -1.49 -2.21 0.61
CA THR A 55 -1.85 -1.00 -0.17
C THR A 55 -3.12 -0.37 0.41
N SER A 56 -3.09 0.94 0.64
CA SER A 56 -4.26 1.69 1.09
C SER A 56 -5.38 1.68 0.06
N ILE A 57 -6.53 1.17 0.46
CA ILE A 57 -7.78 1.21 -0.28
C ILE A 57 -8.61 2.37 0.26
N ILE A 58 -8.70 3.43 -0.54
CA ILE A 58 -9.51 4.62 -0.24
C ILE A 58 -10.71 4.58 -1.18
N ARG A 59 -11.90 4.40 -0.60
CA ARG A 59 -13.17 4.35 -1.34
C ARG A 59 -14.20 5.14 -0.57
N GLU A 60 -14.81 6.12 -1.21
CA GLU A 60 -15.79 7.03 -0.60
C GLU A 60 -16.86 6.30 0.21
N ARG A 61 -17.47 5.27 -0.38
CA ARG A 61 -18.51 4.43 0.26
C ARG A 61 -18.06 3.68 1.52
N GLU A 62 -16.76 3.63 1.80
CA GLU A 62 -16.17 2.93 2.94
C GLU A 62 -15.69 3.91 4.04
N MET A 63 -15.81 5.23 3.81
CA MET A 63 -15.36 6.31 4.71
C MET A 63 -16.38 6.68 5.80
N ASP A 64 -17.27 5.76 6.15
CA ASP A 64 -18.26 5.94 7.23
C ASP A 64 -17.65 5.75 8.65
N GLY A 65 -16.33 5.56 8.72
CA GLY A 65 -15.57 5.31 9.95
C GLY A 65 -15.66 3.87 10.48
N LYS A 66 -16.46 2.98 9.87
CA LYS A 66 -16.62 1.59 10.31
C LYS A 66 -15.72 0.63 9.54
N LYS A 67 -15.59 0.84 8.23
CA LYS A 67 -14.84 -0.06 7.34
C LYS A 67 -13.45 0.44 6.99
N ALA A 68 -13.27 1.76 6.89
CA ALA A 68 -11.99 2.40 6.64
C ALA A 68 -11.81 3.58 7.59
N SER A 69 -10.55 3.88 7.93
CA SER A 69 -10.20 5.13 8.60
C SER A 69 -10.03 6.25 7.56
N ALA A 70 -9.71 7.46 8.00
CA ALA A 70 -9.35 8.56 7.09
C ALA A 70 -8.16 8.24 6.18
N LEU A 71 -7.32 7.27 6.56
CA LEU A 71 -6.20 6.78 5.74
C LEU A 71 -6.59 5.60 4.84
N GLY A 72 -7.84 5.18 4.88
CA GLY A 72 -8.34 4.00 4.18
C GLY A 72 -8.28 2.73 5.02
N ARG A 73 -8.21 1.61 4.30
CA ARG A 73 -8.00 0.28 4.87
C ARG A 73 -7.06 -0.53 3.98
N THR A 74 -6.49 -1.59 4.50
CA THR A 74 -5.76 -2.58 3.70
C THR A 74 -6.59 -3.85 3.51
N GLN A 75 -6.19 -4.73 2.59
CA GLN A 75 -6.81 -6.06 2.52
C GLN A 75 -6.39 -6.95 3.69
N GLY A 76 -5.12 -6.87 4.10
CA GLY A 76 -4.57 -7.73 5.15
C GLY A 76 -4.94 -7.33 6.58
N ASN A 77 -5.13 -6.03 6.87
CA ASN A 77 -5.26 -5.53 8.24
C ASN A 77 -6.51 -4.70 8.55
N GLY A 78 -7.40 -4.47 7.57
CA GLY A 78 -8.60 -3.65 7.79
C GLY A 78 -8.26 -2.16 7.90
N PRO A 79 -9.05 -1.35 8.65
CA PRO A 79 -8.82 0.09 8.80
C PRO A 79 -7.38 0.40 9.23
N ILE A 80 -6.75 1.40 8.62
CA ILE A 80 -5.37 1.77 8.94
C ILE A 80 -5.34 2.55 10.25
N ASP A 81 -4.55 2.07 11.22
CA ASP A 81 -4.30 2.71 12.51
C ASP A 81 -2.90 3.34 12.54
N ALA A 82 -2.84 4.64 12.25
CA ALA A 82 -1.61 5.40 12.28
C ALA A 82 -1.00 5.51 13.68
N ALA A 83 -1.83 5.57 14.73
CA ALA A 83 -1.35 5.71 16.09
C ALA A 83 -0.56 4.46 16.50
N SER A 84 -1.07 3.27 16.16
CA SER A 84 -0.36 2.01 16.39
C SER A 84 0.96 1.95 15.60
N ALA A 85 0.98 2.35 14.33
CA ALA A 85 2.20 2.35 13.52
C ALA A 85 3.27 3.30 14.08
N ILE A 86 2.88 4.51 14.50
CA ILE A 86 3.77 5.48 15.14
C ILE A 86 4.28 4.96 16.49
N ALA A 87 3.40 4.38 17.31
CA ALA A 87 3.78 3.86 18.61
C ALA A 87 4.78 2.69 18.51
N VAL A 88 4.62 1.81 17.52
CA VAL A 88 5.59 0.75 17.18
C VAL A 88 6.93 1.36 16.79
N TYR A 89 6.92 2.37 15.91
CA TYR A 89 8.13 3.09 15.51
C TYR A 89 8.85 3.77 16.69
N MET A 90 8.09 4.39 17.59
CA MET A 90 8.62 5.07 18.79
C MET A 90 9.04 4.10 19.90
N GLY A 91 8.80 2.79 19.75
CA GLY A 91 9.08 1.79 20.78
C GLY A 91 8.18 1.90 22.02
N THR A 92 7.07 2.63 21.93
CA THR A 92 6.14 2.86 23.05
C THR A 92 5.03 1.81 23.14
N GLY A 93 5.11 0.74 22.35
CA GLY A 93 4.09 -0.31 22.22
C GLY A 93 3.20 -0.14 20.99
N GLY A 94 2.24 -1.04 20.79
CA GLY A 94 1.33 -1.00 19.63
C GLY A 94 1.24 -2.35 18.91
N LYS A 95 0.18 -2.52 18.12
CA LYS A 95 -0.01 -3.72 17.29
C LYS A 95 0.79 -3.53 16.00
N VAL A 96 1.79 -4.38 15.80
CA VAL A 96 2.51 -4.48 14.52
C VAL A 96 1.55 -5.00 13.45
N PRO A 97 1.31 -4.24 12.36
CA PRO A 97 0.54 -4.72 11.22
C PRO A 97 1.27 -5.87 10.53
N LYS A 98 0.59 -6.98 10.25
CA LYS A 98 1.17 -8.18 9.61
C LYS A 98 0.38 -8.56 8.37
N ALA A 99 1.07 -9.01 7.33
CA ALA A 99 0.44 -9.43 6.07
C ALA A 99 -0.33 -10.76 6.20
#